data_AF-A0AAU9UKU3-F1
#
_entry.id   AF-A0AAU9UKU3-F1
#
_cell.length_a   1.000
_cell.length_b   1.000
_cell.length_c   1.000
_cell.angle_alpha   90.00
_cell.angle_beta   90.00
_cell.angle_gamma   90.00
#
_symmetry.space_group_name_H-M   'P 1'
#
loop_
_entity.id
_entity.type
_entity.pdbx_description
1 polymer ?
#
loop_
_entity_poly.entity_id
_entity_poly.type
_entity_poly.pdbx_seq_one_letter_code
_entity_poly.pdbx_strand_id
1 'polypeptide(L)'
;MVLRFNNAPTENYTDDVGSKTTFRILNSQVVTKPEFNFLNDPMYKNISIIIWDPANYSSPLDEWYRHPDFPVFQVYKKLLEHRPEADVHILYPQVLWDLWIVLQDSSPYRLRRNPPSSGFIGLWFAIHRCNRVRMFEYVPSVHATRRCHYYASGDDPGCTLGAWHPLAQEKALAHRMSDNADLDVFQRGFIDVPGLKAVHC
;
A
#
# COMPACT_ATOMS: atom_id res chain seq x y z
N MET A 1 11.17 -10.96 -2.41
CA MET A 1 10.55 -9.76 -3.02
C MET A 1 10.57 -8.65 -1.98
N VAL A 2 10.81 -7.38 -2.37
CA VAL A 2 10.63 -6.22 -1.47
C VAL A 2 9.61 -5.28 -2.08
N LEU A 3 8.55 -4.97 -1.33
CA LEU A 3 7.46 -4.09 -1.75
C LEU A 3 7.57 -2.77 -0.99
N ARG A 4 7.48 -1.64 -1.70
CA ARG A 4 7.46 -0.28 -1.12
C ARG A 4 6.21 0.48 -1.58
N PHE A 5 5.96 1.63 -0.96
CA PHE A 5 4.76 2.43 -1.21
C PHE A 5 5.10 3.84 -1.66
N ASN A 6 4.32 4.37 -2.60
CA ASN A 6 4.35 5.77 -3.03
C ASN A 6 5.77 6.26 -3.33
N ASN A 7 6.22 7.38 -2.74
CA ASN A 7 7.53 7.98 -2.98
C ASN A 7 8.56 7.64 -1.88
N ALA A 8 8.34 6.56 -1.11
CA ALA A 8 9.24 6.19 -0.01
C ALA A 8 10.66 5.85 -0.52
N PRO A 9 11.70 6.66 -0.22
CA PRO A 9 13.03 6.51 -0.80
C PRO A 9 13.87 5.46 -0.08
N THR A 10 14.93 4.97 -0.74
CA THR A 10 15.96 4.14 -0.11
C THR A 10 17.27 4.88 0.08
N GLU A 11 17.59 5.80 -0.84
CA GLU A 11 18.78 6.64 -0.76
C GLU A 11 18.77 7.45 0.54
N ASN A 12 19.92 7.50 1.23
CA ASN A 12 20.10 8.09 2.56
C ASN A 12 19.39 7.38 3.73
N TYR A 13 18.69 6.26 3.49
CA TYR A 13 17.98 5.49 4.53
C TYR A 13 18.33 3.99 4.51
N THR A 14 19.35 3.58 3.75
CA THR A 14 19.64 2.16 3.47
C THR A 14 19.82 1.31 4.72
N ASP A 15 20.40 1.86 5.79
CA ASP A 15 20.64 1.12 7.04
C ASP A 15 19.33 0.77 7.76
N ASP A 16 18.32 1.63 7.63
CA ASP A 16 17.01 1.44 8.27
C ASP A 16 16.02 0.67 7.39
N VAL A 17 15.99 0.97 6.09
CA VAL A 17 14.94 0.48 5.17
C VAL A 17 15.45 -0.46 4.08
N GLY A 18 16.77 -0.69 3.99
CA GLY A 18 17.41 -1.46 2.94
C GLY A 18 17.42 -0.77 1.56
N SER A 19 18.17 -1.34 0.61
CA SER A 19 18.36 -0.77 -0.74
C SER A 19 17.46 -1.38 -1.82
N LYS A 20 16.93 -2.58 -1.59
CA LYS A 20 16.18 -3.31 -2.62
C LYS A 20 14.74 -2.80 -2.76
N THR A 21 14.28 -2.66 -4.00
CA THR A 21 12.86 -2.50 -4.36
C THR A 21 12.55 -3.45 -5.50
N THR A 22 11.53 -4.29 -5.36
CA THR A 22 11.06 -5.20 -6.42
C THR A 22 9.72 -4.74 -6.96
N PHE A 23 8.79 -4.40 -6.05
CA PHE A 23 7.48 -3.87 -6.37
C PHE A 23 7.27 -2.53 -5.68
N ARG A 24 6.47 -1.66 -6.30
CA ARG A 24 5.97 -0.45 -5.67
C ARG A 24 4.48 -0.29 -5.91
N ILE A 25 3.72 -0.05 -4.84
CA ILE A 25 2.30 0.30 -4.93
C ILE A 25 2.17 1.82 -4.82
N LEU A 26 1.54 2.43 -5.81
CA LEU A 26 1.32 3.87 -5.89
C LEU A 26 -0.16 4.17 -5.86
N ASN A 27 -0.58 5.18 -5.08
CA ASN A 27 -1.87 5.80 -5.33
C ASN A 27 -1.81 6.69 -6.58
N SER A 28 -2.96 6.96 -7.18
CA SER A 28 -3.09 7.78 -8.38
C SER A 28 -2.66 9.23 -8.19
N GLN A 29 -2.74 9.76 -6.97
CA GLN A 29 -2.21 11.09 -6.62
C GLN A 29 -0.70 11.17 -6.87
N VAL A 30 0.07 10.19 -6.40
CA VAL A 30 1.53 10.15 -6.56
C VAL A 30 1.92 10.03 -8.03
N VAL A 31 1.13 9.30 -8.81
CA VAL A 31 1.35 9.14 -10.25
C VAL A 31 1.10 10.45 -11.01
N THR A 32 0.12 11.25 -10.58
CA THR A 32 -0.38 12.38 -11.38
C THR A 32 0.19 13.73 -10.99
N LYS A 33 0.57 13.91 -9.72
CA LYS A 33 1.03 15.19 -9.22
C LYS A 33 2.50 15.49 -9.61
N PRO A 34 2.81 16.71 -10.14
CA PRO A 34 4.13 17.03 -10.67
C PRO A 34 5.28 16.89 -9.67
N GLU A 35 5.05 17.15 -8.38
CA GLU A 35 6.09 17.10 -7.34
C GLU A 35 6.72 15.72 -7.16
N PHE A 36 6.04 14.64 -7.58
CA PHE A 36 6.57 13.29 -7.49
C PHE A 36 7.34 12.85 -8.74
N ASN A 37 7.29 13.64 -9.82
CA ASN A 37 8.04 13.40 -11.06
C ASN A 37 7.96 11.94 -11.59
N PHE A 38 6.79 11.30 -11.47
CA PHE A 38 6.61 9.86 -11.71
C PHE A 38 7.20 9.35 -13.04
N LEU A 39 7.05 10.10 -14.12
CA LEU A 39 7.51 9.67 -15.44
C LEU A 39 9.04 9.62 -15.56
N ASN A 40 9.75 10.48 -14.83
CA ASN A 40 11.18 10.69 -15.03
C ASN A 40 12.05 10.23 -13.85
N ASP A 41 11.52 10.22 -12.63
CA ASP A 41 12.27 9.87 -11.43
C ASP A 41 12.78 8.41 -11.51
N PRO A 42 14.09 8.16 -11.30
CA PRO A 42 14.66 6.82 -11.30
C PRO A 42 14.00 5.84 -10.32
N MET A 43 13.40 6.32 -9.23
CA MET A 43 12.73 5.50 -8.22
C MET A 43 11.58 4.66 -8.79
N TYR A 44 10.98 5.09 -9.91
CA TYR A 44 9.87 4.40 -10.58
C TYR A 44 10.29 3.71 -11.88
N LYS A 45 11.59 3.41 -12.05
CA LYS A 45 12.13 2.72 -13.23
C LYS A 45 12.67 1.34 -12.85
N ASN A 46 12.62 0.41 -13.81
CA ASN A 46 13.18 -0.95 -13.68
C ASN A 46 12.65 -1.74 -12.47
N ILE A 47 11.40 -1.48 -12.09
CA ILE A 47 10.66 -2.18 -11.05
C ILE A 47 9.24 -2.43 -11.53
N SER A 48 8.56 -3.38 -10.91
CA SER A 48 7.13 -3.62 -11.15
C SER A 48 6.29 -2.65 -10.33
N ILE A 49 5.24 -2.07 -10.92
CA ILE A 49 4.40 -1.07 -10.25
C ILE A 49 2.92 -1.44 -10.34
N ILE A 50 2.20 -1.25 -9.24
CA ILE A 50 0.74 -1.28 -9.22
C ILE A 50 0.24 0.10 -8.82
N ILE A 51 -0.62 0.67 -9.66
CA ILE A 51 -1.28 1.94 -9.42
C ILE A 51 -2.72 1.67 -8.99
N TRP A 52 -3.19 2.30 -7.93
CA TRP A 52 -4.59 2.24 -7.53
C TRP A 52 -5.20 3.65 -7.46
N ASP A 53 -6.47 3.75 -7.84
CA ASP A 53 -7.27 4.99 -7.80
C ASP A 53 -8.61 4.66 -7.11
N PRO A 54 -9.10 5.49 -6.18
CA PRO A 54 -10.41 5.29 -5.58
C PRO A 54 -11.52 5.35 -6.63
N ALA A 55 -12.44 4.39 -6.58
CA ALA A 55 -13.73 4.48 -7.29
C ALA A 55 -14.86 4.44 -6.28
N ASN A 56 -16.03 4.96 -6.62
CA ASN A 56 -17.20 4.85 -5.75
C ASN A 56 -17.72 3.40 -5.67
N TYR A 57 -18.23 2.97 -4.51
CA TYR A 57 -18.56 1.57 -4.16
C TYR A 57 -19.47 0.85 -5.16
N SER A 58 -20.41 1.57 -5.75
CA SER A 58 -21.40 1.02 -6.68
C SER A 58 -21.24 1.53 -8.11
N SER A 59 -20.13 2.21 -8.41
CA SER A 59 -19.91 2.84 -9.70
C SER A 59 -19.46 1.81 -10.74
N PRO A 60 -20.10 1.76 -11.92
CA PRO A 60 -19.61 0.99 -13.05
C PRO A 60 -18.18 1.38 -13.47
N LEU A 61 -17.47 0.43 -14.08
CA LEU A 61 -16.09 0.65 -14.51
C LEU A 61 -15.94 1.83 -15.49
N ASP A 62 -16.92 2.03 -16.37
CA ASP A 62 -16.91 3.12 -17.34
C ASP A 62 -17.13 4.50 -16.69
N GLU A 63 -17.88 4.56 -15.60
CA GLU A 63 -18.04 5.79 -14.82
C GLU A 63 -16.72 6.15 -14.12
N TRP A 64 -16.06 5.20 -13.46
CA TRP A 64 -14.72 5.42 -12.90
C TRP A 64 -13.69 5.82 -13.96
N TYR A 65 -13.69 5.18 -15.13
CA TYR A 65 -12.78 5.54 -16.21
C TYR A 65 -12.95 6.99 -16.68
N ARG A 66 -14.20 7.47 -16.75
CA ARG A 66 -14.50 8.86 -17.14
C ARG A 66 -14.25 9.87 -16.01
N HIS A 67 -14.39 9.45 -14.75
CA HIS A 67 -14.28 10.32 -13.57
C HIS A 67 -13.40 9.68 -12.47
N PRO A 68 -12.11 9.47 -12.73
CA PRO A 68 -11.19 8.98 -11.70
C PRO A 68 -10.89 10.08 -10.68
N ASP A 69 -10.46 9.70 -9.48
CA ASP A 69 -10.13 10.68 -8.41
C ASP A 69 -8.95 11.58 -8.82
N PHE A 70 -7.99 11.00 -9.56
CA PHE A 70 -6.92 11.71 -10.23
C PHE A 70 -6.83 11.33 -11.71
N PRO A 71 -6.29 12.18 -12.62
CA PRO A 71 -6.23 11.92 -14.06
C PRO A 71 -5.17 10.86 -14.46
N VAL A 72 -5.23 9.69 -13.84
CA VAL A 72 -4.24 8.60 -13.91
C VAL A 72 -4.08 8.03 -15.32
N PHE A 73 -5.17 7.89 -16.06
CA PHE A 73 -5.12 7.30 -17.41
C PHE A 73 -4.32 8.13 -18.40
N GLN A 74 -4.32 9.46 -18.27
CA GLN A 74 -3.53 10.34 -19.14
C GLN A 74 -2.02 10.14 -18.90
N VAL A 75 -1.62 10.03 -17.63
CA VAL A 75 -0.21 9.81 -17.26
C VAL A 75 0.23 8.39 -17.60
N TYR A 76 -0.63 7.40 -17.37
CA TYR A 76 -0.37 6.01 -17.71
C TYR A 76 -0.20 5.83 -19.23
N LYS A 77 -1.02 6.51 -20.05
CA LYS A 77 -0.86 6.49 -21.50
C LYS A 77 0.48 7.08 -21.95
N LYS A 78 0.86 8.24 -21.39
CA LYS A 78 2.18 8.85 -21.63
C LYS A 78 3.34 7.94 -21.20
N LEU A 79 3.19 7.23 -20.08
CA LEU A 79 4.18 6.24 -19.63
C LEU A 79 4.40 5.18 -20.71
N LEU A 80 3.32 4.57 -21.22
CA LEU A 80 3.41 3.51 -22.22
C LEU A 80 3.89 4.01 -23.59
N GLU A 81 3.59 5.26 -23.96
CA GLU A 81 4.13 5.90 -25.17
C GLU A 81 5.66 6.02 -25.13
N HIS A 82 6.25 6.30 -23.95
CA HIS A 82 7.70 6.45 -23.79
C HIS A 82 8.41 5.15 -23.37
N ARG A 83 7.71 4.25 -22.69
CA ARG A 83 8.21 3.01 -22.11
C ARG A 83 7.18 1.88 -22.31
N PRO A 84 7.01 1.36 -23.53
CA PRO A 84 6.00 0.35 -23.83
C PRO A 84 6.21 -0.95 -23.05
N GLU A 85 7.45 -1.28 -22.70
CA GLU A 85 7.83 -2.48 -21.94
C GLU A 85 7.78 -2.28 -20.41
N ALA A 86 7.24 -1.15 -19.92
CA ALA A 86 7.18 -0.89 -18.49
C ALA A 86 6.19 -1.84 -17.80
N ASP A 87 6.66 -2.58 -16.79
CA ASP A 87 5.83 -3.47 -15.97
C ASP A 87 5.01 -2.68 -14.94
N VAL A 88 4.01 -1.94 -15.42
CA VAL A 88 3.15 -1.06 -14.63
C VAL A 88 1.70 -1.41 -14.89
N HIS A 89 0.93 -1.64 -13.84
CA HIS A 89 -0.47 -2.09 -13.92
C HIS A 89 -1.39 -1.14 -13.15
N ILE A 90 -2.61 -0.95 -13.65
CA ILE A 90 -3.67 -0.27 -12.91
C ILE A 90 -4.54 -1.34 -12.22
N LEU A 91 -4.69 -1.22 -10.91
CA LEU A 91 -5.52 -2.10 -10.10
C LEU A 91 -6.99 -1.92 -10.47
N TYR A 92 -7.71 -3.03 -10.67
CA TYR A 92 -9.15 -3.00 -10.86
C TYR A 92 -9.84 -2.44 -9.60
N PRO A 93 -10.65 -1.37 -9.68
CA PRO A 93 -11.09 -0.61 -8.51
C PRO A 93 -11.98 -1.42 -7.55
N GLN A 94 -12.69 -2.44 -8.04
CA GLN A 94 -13.53 -3.31 -7.19
C GLN A 94 -12.71 -4.01 -6.10
N VAL A 95 -11.43 -4.30 -6.35
CA VAL A 95 -10.53 -4.92 -5.37
C VAL A 95 -10.46 -4.09 -4.09
N LEU A 96 -10.51 -2.75 -4.18
CA LEU A 96 -10.50 -1.87 -3.00
C LEU A 96 -11.72 -2.11 -2.12
N TRP A 97 -12.88 -2.34 -2.73
CA TRP A 97 -14.14 -2.56 -2.03
C TRP A 97 -14.27 -3.98 -1.51
N ASP A 98 -13.77 -4.98 -2.23
CA ASP A 98 -13.70 -6.35 -1.74
C ASP A 98 -12.81 -6.44 -0.48
N LEU A 99 -11.67 -5.74 -0.49
CA LEU A 99 -10.81 -5.62 0.69
C LEU A 99 -11.47 -4.83 1.82
N TRP A 100 -12.24 -3.79 1.51
CA TRP A 100 -13.00 -3.05 2.51
C TRP A 100 -14.07 -3.94 3.17
N ILE A 101 -14.74 -4.82 2.42
CA ILE A 101 -15.72 -5.78 2.94
C ILE A 101 -15.03 -6.72 3.93
N VAL A 102 -13.86 -7.28 3.60
CA VAL A 102 -13.09 -8.12 4.53
C VAL A 102 -12.75 -7.38 5.83
N LEU A 103 -12.37 -6.10 5.75
CA LEU A 103 -12.13 -5.27 6.93
C LEU A 103 -13.41 -5.04 7.73
N GLN A 104 -14.53 -4.78 7.07
CA GLN A 104 -15.81 -4.57 7.73
C GLN A 104 -16.30 -5.85 8.42
N ASP A 105 -16.19 -7.01 7.78
CA ASP A 105 -16.62 -8.30 8.33
C ASP A 105 -15.75 -8.75 9.52
N SER A 106 -14.49 -8.33 9.55
CA SER A 106 -13.58 -8.57 10.68
C SER A 106 -13.68 -7.53 11.81
N SER A 107 -14.52 -6.50 11.65
CA SER A 107 -14.65 -5.37 12.57
C SER A 107 -15.89 -5.50 13.46
N PRO A 108 -15.80 -5.21 14.78
CA PRO A 108 -16.96 -5.20 15.66
C PRO A 108 -17.83 -3.94 15.50
N TYR A 109 -17.42 -2.98 14.67
CA TYR A 109 -18.14 -1.73 14.42
C TYR A 109 -18.13 -1.36 12.93
N ARG A 110 -19.03 -0.44 12.56
CA ARG A 110 -19.15 0.05 11.18
C ARG A 110 -17.95 0.92 10.81
N LEU A 111 -17.23 0.53 9.77
CA LEU A 111 -16.13 1.31 9.19
C LEU A 111 -16.65 2.43 8.30
N ARG A 112 -15.85 3.49 8.15
CA ARG A 112 -16.09 4.49 7.09
C ARG A 112 -15.84 3.84 5.73
N ARG A 113 -16.70 4.14 4.75
CA ARG A 113 -16.58 3.65 3.37
C ARG A 113 -15.51 4.43 2.60
N ASN A 114 -14.27 4.28 3.04
CA ASN A 114 -13.08 4.76 2.35
C ASN A 114 -12.24 3.53 1.99
N PRO A 115 -11.51 3.55 0.86
CA PRO A 115 -10.69 2.41 0.45
C PRO A 115 -9.63 2.07 1.51
N PRO A 116 -9.16 0.83 1.58
CA PRO A 116 -8.03 0.45 2.41
C PRO A 116 -6.76 1.22 2.04
N SER A 117 -5.80 1.30 2.97
CA SER A 117 -4.51 1.92 2.71
C SER A 117 -3.71 1.13 1.67
N SER A 118 -2.74 1.81 1.03
CA SER A 118 -1.77 1.12 0.15
C SER A 118 -1.03 0.01 0.88
N GLY A 119 -0.79 0.15 2.19
CA GLY A 119 -0.17 -0.88 3.03
C GLY A 119 -0.97 -2.17 3.07
N PHE A 120 -2.30 -2.08 3.24
CA PHE A 120 -3.17 -3.25 3.26
C PHE A 120 -3.33 -3.89 1.88
N ILE A 121 -3.40 -3.08 0.81
CA ILE A 121 -3.35 -3.56 -0.58
C ILE A 121 -2.03 -4.33 -0.82
N GLY A 122 -0.92 -3.83 -0.27
CA GLY A 122 0.39 -4.49 -0.34
C GLY A 122 0.44 -5.82 0.39
N LEU A 123 -0.17 -5.91 1.58
CA LEU A 123 -0.31 -7.18 2.29
C LEU A 123 -1.11 -8.18 1.46
N TRP A 124 -2.31 -7.80 0.99
CA TRP A 124 -3.14 -8.63 0.12
C TRP A 124 -2.37 -9.13 -1.10
N PHE A 125 -1.69 -8.22 -1.81
CA PHE A 125 -0.90 -8.57 -2.98
C PHE A 125 0.22 -9.57 -2.66
N ALA A 126 0.90 -9.38 -1.53
CA ALA A 126 2.07 -10.16 -1.14
C ALA A 126 1.69 -11.58 -0.66
N ILE A 127 0.61 -11.75 0.12
CA ILE A 127 0.20 -13.08 0.63
C ILE A 127 -0.25 -14.02 -0.49
N HIS A 128 -0.67 -13.50 -1.64
CA HIS A 128 -0.99 -14.30 -2.83
C HIS A 128 0.26 -14.81 -3.57
N ARG A 129 1.43 -14.17 -3.36
CA ARG A 129 2.65 -14.41 -4.15
C ARG A 129 3.81 -15.01 -3.36
N CYS A 130 3.84 -14.78 -2.05
CA CYS A 130 4.91 -15.22 -1.17
C CYS A 130 4.40 -16.28 -0.20
N ASN A 131 5.26 -17.22 0.18
CA ASN A 131 4.92 -18.21 1.21
C ASN A 131 4.88 -17.60 2.62
N ARG A 132 5.62 -16.51 2.83
CA ARG A 132 5.67 -15.75 4.08
C ARG A 132 5.92 -14.29 3.75
N VAL A 133 5.23 -13.39 4.45
CA VAL A 133 5.30 -11.94 4.25
C VAL A 133 5.68 -11.30 5.57
N ARG A 134 6.84 -10.62 5.61
CA ARG A 134 7.23 -9.78 6.74
C ARG A 134 6.86 -8.33 6.46
N MET A 135 6.06 -7.72 7.33
CA MET A 135 5.73 -6.30 7.26
C MET A 135 6.41 -5.53 8.38
N PHE A 136 7.19 -4.52 8.04
CA PHE A 136 7.91 -3.67 8.98
C PHE A 136 7.14 -2.39 9.29
N GLU A 137 7.08 -2.02 10.57
CA GLU A 137 6.44 -0.81 11.11
C GLU A 137 4.99 -0.59 10.62
N TYR A 138 4.32 -1.66 10.20
CA TYR A 138 2.90 -1.63 9.86
C TYR A 138 2.05 -1.62 11.15
N VAL A 139 2.30 -2.60 12.02
CA VAL A 139 1.90 -2.54 13.43
C VAL A 139 2.99 -1.76 14.18
N PRO A 140 2.66 -0.66 14.88
CA PRO A 140 3.67 0.19 15.51
C PRO A 140 4.43 -0.53 16.63
N SER A 141 5.75 -0.35 16.66
CA SER A 141 6.63 -0.83 17.73
C SER A 141 6.82 0.19 18.85
N VAL A 142 7.76 -0.06 19.75
CA VAL A 142 8.29 0.93 20.72
C VAL A 142 8.84 2.19 20.06
N HIS A 143 9.12 2.16 18.75
CA HIS A 143 9.55 3.33 17.98
C HIS A 143 8.39 4.18 17.45
N ALA A 144 7.13 3.87 17.83
CA ALA A 144 5.96 4.63 17.45
C ALA A 144 6.13 6.14 17.73
N THR A 145 5.89 6.94 16.69
CA THR A 145 6.09 8.39 16.71
C THR A 145 4.95 9.10 16.00
N ARG A 146 4.88 10.43 16.18
CA ARG A 146 3.98 11.32 15.45
C ARG A 146 4.45 11.61 14.03
N ARG A 147 5.73 11.38 13.73
CA ARG A 147 6.30 11.54 12.41
C ARG A 147 5.62 10.58 11.42
N CYS A 148 5.02 11.13 10.37
CA CYS A 148 4.21 10.35 9.44
C CYS A 148 5.05 9.41 8.55
N HIS A 149 6.22 9.88 8.11
CA HIS A 149 7.10 9.12 7.21
C HIS A 149 8.56 9.24 7.67
N TYR A 150 9.35 8.17 7.55
CA TYR A 150 10.77 8.17 7.91
C TYR A 150 11.59 9.21 7.11
N TYR A 151 11.10 9.58 5.93
CA TYR A 151 11.74 10.52 5.00
C TYR A 151 11.13 11.92 5.01
N ALA A 152 10.23 12.21 5.96
CA ALA A 152 9.61 13.53 6.09
C ALA A 152 9.65 14.02 7.54
N SER A 153 9.73 15.33 7.73
CA SER A 153 9.73 15.96 9.06
C SER A 153 8.33 16.21 9.62
N GLY A 154 7.27 15.97 8.83
CA GLY A 154 5.89 16.27 9.20
C GLY A 154 5.30 15.30 10.23
N ASP A 155 4.65 15.88 11.25
CA ASP A 155 3.90 15.14 12.26
C ASP A 155 2.42 15.02 11.87
N ASP A 156 1.94 13.79 11.74
CA ASP A 156 0.53 13.47 11.54
C ASP A 156 0.22 12.10 12.18
N PRO A 157 -0.35 12.07 13.40
CA PRO A 157 -0.78 10.83 14.04
C PRO A 157 -1.80 10.02 13.21
N GLY A 158 -2.52 10.69 12.29
CA GLY A 158 -3.45 10.05 11.35
C GLY A 158 -2.78 9.06 10.41
N CYS A 159 -1.48 9.23 10.12
CA CYS A 159 -0.70 8.26 9.35
C CYS A 159 -0.53 6.91 10.07
N THR A 160 -0.50 6.93 11.40
CA THR A 160 -0.31 5.72 12.22
C THR A 160 -1.64 5.11 12.65
N LEU A 161 -2.61 5.93 13.07
CA LEU A 161 -3.86 5.43 13.66
C LEU A 161 -5.05 5.46 12.68
N GLY A 162 -4.92 6.15 11.56
CA GLY A 162 -5.99 6.34 10.58
C GLY A 162 -6.69 7.67 10.71
N ALA A 163 -7.00 8.24 9.55
CA ALA A 163 -7.86 9.41 9.39
C ALA A 163 -8.88 9.16 8.27
N TRP A 164 -8.38 9.07 7.03
CA TRP A 164 -9.20 8.73 5.87
C TRP A 164 -9.38 7.21 5.73
N HIS A 165 -8.28 6.44 5.73
CA HIS A 165 -8.30 4.98 5.66
C HIS A 165 -8.72 4.33 7.00
N PRO A 166 -9.32 3.12 6.97
CA PRO A 166 -9.62 2.33 8.17
C PRO A 166 -8.36 1.66 8.80
N LEU A 167 -7.24 2.39 8.89
CA LEU A 167 -5.91 1.88 9.25
C LEU A 167 -5.87 1.10 10.58
N ALA A 168 -6.57 1.55 11.61
CA ALA A 168 -6.62 0.83 12.88
C ALA A 168 -7.14 -0.61 12.73
N GLN A 169 -8.21 -0.79 11.95
CA GLN A 169 -8.78 -2.12 11.69
C GLN A 169 -7.87 -2.95 10.78
N GLU A 170 -7.24 -2.33 9.79
CA GLU A 170 -6.27 -3.02 8.92
C GLU A 170 -5.10 -3.60 9.74
N LYS A 171 -4.56 -2.82 10.67
CA LYS A 171 -3.48 -3.25 11.57
C LYS A 171 -3.95 -4.35 12.52
N ALA A 172 -5.14 -4.22 13.10
CA ALA A 172 -5.72 -5.23 13.97
C ALA A 172 -5.89 -6.58 13.23
N LEU A 173 -6.41 -6.55 12.00
CA LEU A 173 -6.56 -7.74 11.18
C LEU A 173 -5.21 -8.33 10.78
N ALA A 174 -4.27 -7.50 10.29
CA ALA A 174 -2.94 -7.97 9.90
C ALA A 174 -2.16 -8.60 11.07
N HIS A 175 -2.25 -8.02 12.27
CA HIS A 175 -1.67 -8.61 13.47
C HIS A 175 -2.36 -9.93 13.84
N ARG A 176 -3.69 -10.02 13.76
CA ARG A 176 -4.41 -11.29 13.99
C ARG A 176 -4.01 -12.39 13.00
N MET A 177 -3.65 -12.01 11.78
CA MET A 177 -3.16 -12.94 10.76
C MET A 177 -1.70 -13.35 10.97
N SER A 178 -0.95 -12.64 11.82
CA SER A 178 0.47 -12.92 12.05
C SER A 178 0.69 -14.08 13.02
N ASP A 179 1.82 -14.76 12.89
CA ASP A 179 2.17 -15.96 13.68
C ASP A 179 3.47 -15.82 14.51
N ASN A 180 4.07 -14.63 14.53
CA ASN A 180 5.29 -14.34 15.29
C ASN A 180 4.99 -13.80 16.70
N ALA A 181 6.00 -13.82 17.57
CA ALA A 181 5.85 -13.43 18.97
C ALA A 181 5.65 -11.91 19.14
N ASP A 182 4.89 -11.53 20.16
CA ASP A 182 4.67 -10.13 20.56
C ASP A 182 5.96 -9.33 20.74
N LEU A 183 7.05 -9.98 21.16
CA LEU A 183 8.36 -9.34 21.26
C LEU A 183 8.83 -8.81 19.89
N ASP A 184 8.68 -9.59 18.83
CA ASP A 184 9.05 -9.18 17.48
C ASP A 184 8.13 -8.06 16.98
N VAL A 185 6.82 -8.15 17.28
CA VAL A 185 5.83 -7.14 16.88
C VAL A 185 6.10 -5.81 17.57
N PHE A 186 6.09 -5.81 18.90
CA PHE A 186 6.05 -4.57 19.67
C PHE A 186 7.44 -4.03 20.01
N GLN A 187 8.51 -4.85 20.03
CA GLN A 187 9.87 -4.35 20.25
C GLN A 187 10.68 -4.19 18.97
N ARG A 188 10.51 -5.09 17.99
CA ARG A 188 11.31 -5.07 16.75
C ARG A 188 10.57 -4.52 15.54
N GLY A 189 9.26 -4.26 15.66
CA GLY A 189 8.47 -3.58 14.64
C GLY A 189 8.25 -4.39 13.39
N PHE A 190 8.04 -5.70 13.50
CA PHE A 190 7.54 -6.46 12.35
C PHE A 190 6.54 -7.54 12.72
N ILE A 191 5.60 -7.77 11.80
CA ILE A 191 4.71 -8.94 11.81
C ILE A 191 5.12 -9.87 10.67
N ASP A 192 4.98 -11.18 10.89
CA ASP A 192 5.10 -12.20 9.86
C ASP A 192 3.74 -12.84 9.61
N VAL A 193 3.28 -12.73 8.37
CA VAL A 193 1.99 -13.27 7.91
C VAL A 193 2.24 -14.44 6.96
N PRO A 194 1.62 -15.62 7.17
CA PRO A 194 1.71 -16.73 6.24
C PRO A 194 1.05 -16.38 4.90
N GLY A 195 1.65 -16.86 3.81
CA GLY A 195 1.04 -16.77 2.49
C GLY A 195 -0.19 -17.66 2.36
N LEU A 196 -1.07 -17.35 1.41
CA LEU A 196 -2.30 -18.12 1.21
C LEU A 196 -2.07 -19.59 0.86
N LYS A 197 -0.91 -19.92 0.28
CA LYS A 197 -0.51 -21.32 0.00
C LYS A 197 -0.36 -22.18 1.26
N ALA A 198 -0.19 -21.56 2.43
CA ALA A 198 -0.06 -22.25 3.71
C ALA A 198 -1.40 -22.34 4.47
N VAL A 199 -2.48 -21.77 3.94
CA VAL A 199 -3.80 -21.81 4.57
C VAL A 199 -4.49 -23.12 4.22
N HIS A 200 -5.02 -23.81 5.24
CA HIS A 200 -5.86 -24.99 5.09
C HIS A 200 -7.32 -24.59 5.36
N CYS A 201 -8.19 -24.84 4.40
CA CYS A 201 -9.63 -24.56 4.46
C CYS A 201 -10.42 -25.87 4.44
#